data_AF-H1HJ05-F1
#
_entry.id   AF-H1HJ05-F1
#
_cell.length_a   1.000
_cell.length_b   1.000
_cell.length_c   1.000
_cell.angle_alpha   90.00
_cell.angle_beta   90.00
_cell.angle_gamma   90.00
#
_symmetry.space_group_name_H-M   'P 1'
#
loop_
_entity.id
_entity.type
_entity.pdbx_description
1 polymer ?
#
loop_
_entity_poly.entity_id
_entity_poly.type
_entity_poly.pdbx_seq_one_letter_code
_entity_poly.pdbx_strand_id
1 'polypeptide(L)'
;MNGKTIGFILAALLMLSACRRIQRLDRPYADNPEMQEKVRKSFDLAIALPADMQSSKQGKDFFWLSNNAASGMKNVVFYRIRSRDTLPLSVERFCELRDSVMKINIKGEEDSMHVATVKASVKGRFYPKSRRGRYEGLWEMKGDAMGGPFVSDVYERPDRHGLIIAEGFLYAPETNEKNTLLSQLRAILGSINIINNGK
;
A
#
# COMPACT_ATOMS: atom_id res chain seq x y z
N MET A 1 -28.05 -3.70 35.77
CA MET A 1 -27.69 -4.30 34.46
C MET A 1 -28.05 -5.77 34.48
N ASN A 2 -28.87 -6.23 33.54
CA ASN A 2 -29.48 -7.58 33.56
C ASN A 2 -28.51 -8.62 32.97
N GLY A 3 -28.38 -9.80 33.60
CA GLY A 3 -27.40 -10.84 33.22
C GLY A 3 -27.51 -11.33 31.76
N LYS A 4 -28.68 -11.19 31.14
CA LYS A 4 -28.90 -11.47 29.71
C LYS A 4 -28.09 -10.53 28.81
N THR A 5 -28.02 -9.24 29.14
CA THR A 5 -27.31 -8.23 28.34
C THR A 5 -25.79 -8.45 28.35
N ILE A 6 -25.23 -8.92 29.47
CA ILE A 6 -23.81 -9.24 29.60
C ILE A 6 -23.44 -10.48 28.75
N GLY A 7 -24.32 -11.50 28.74
CA GLY A 7 -24.14 -12.70 27.92
C GLY A 7 -24.12 -12.40 26.42
N PHE A 8 -24.98 -11.50 25.94
CA PHE A 8 -25.00 -11.09 24.53
C PHE A 8 -23.74 -10.30 24.12
N ILE A 9 -23.24 -9.41 24.98
CA ILE A 9 -22.01 -8.65 24.68
C ILE A 9 -20.80 -9.59 24.63
N LEU A 10 -20.69 -10.55 25.57
CA LEU A 10 -19.59 -11.50 25.60
C LEU A 10 -19.63 -12.46 24.39
N ALA A 11 -20.81 -12.94 24.00
CA ALA A 11 -20.99 -13.76 22.81
C ALA A 11 -20.65 -12.99 21.52
N ALA A 12 -21.06 -11.72 21.41
CA ALA A 12 -20.69 -10.87 20.27
C ALA A 12 -19.17 -10.63 20.22
N LEU A 13 -18.52 -10.40 21.37
CA LEU A 13 -17.07 -10.22 21.45
C LEU A 13 -16.32 -11.50 21.05
N LEU A 14 -16.78 -12.67 21.50
CA LEU A 14 -16.22 -13.97 21.16
C LEU A 14 -16.42 -14.30 19.67
N MET A 15 -17.58 -14.02 19.10
CA MET A 15 -17.86 -14.18 17.68
C MET A 15 -17.03 -13.24 16.80
N LEU A 16 -16.88 -11.97 17.20
CA LEU A 16 -15.97 -11.02 16.55
C LEU A 16 -14.51 -11.48 16.63
N SER A 17 -14.10 -12.02 17.78
CA SER A 17 -12.75 -12.55 17.98
C SER A 17 -12.50 -13.81 17.15
N ALA A 18 -13.48 -14.71 17.08
CA ALA A 18 -13.43 -15.91 16.26
C ALA A 18 -13.43 -15.58 14.76
N CYS A 19 -14.24 -14.61 14.33
CA CYS A 19 -14.25 -14.13 12.94
C CYS A 19 -12.92 -13.49 12.54
N ARG A 20 -12.32 -12.67 13.43
CA ARG A 20 -10.95 -12.15 13.23
C ARG A 20 -9.91 -13.26 13.21
N ARG A 21 -10.08 -14.33 13.99
CA ARG A 21 -9.16 -15.47 14.04
C ARG A 21 -9.23 -16.34 12.79
N ILE A 22 -10.44 -16.55 12.24
CA ILE A 22 -10.66 -17.29 11.00
C ILE A 22 -10.07 -16.53 9.81
N GLN A 23 -10.24 -15.20 9.74
CA GLN A 23 -9.60 -14.35 8.72
C GLN A 23 -8.06 -14.36 8.76
N ARG A 24 -7.46 -14.68 9.91
CA ARG A 24 -6.00 -14.83 10.05
C ARG A 24 -5.47 -16.17 9.56
N LEU A 25 -6.29 -17.22 9.59
CA LEU A 25 -5.88 -18.59 9.23
C LEU A 25 -5.84 -18.81 7.71
N ASP A 26 -6.60 -18.04 6.92
CA ASP A 26 -6.64 -18.14 5.45
C ASP A 26 -5.59 -17.27 4.73
N ARG A 27 -4.67 -16.62 5.47
CA ARG A 27 -3.60 -15.83 4.84
C ARG A 27 -2.38 -16.71 4.54
N PRO A 28 -1.80 -16.62 3.34
CA PRO A 28 -0.58 -17.39 3.00
C PRO A 28 0.67 -16.93 3.78
N TYR A 29 0.55 -15.95 4.68
CA TYR A 29 1.64 -15.37 5.45
C TYR A 29 1.22 -15.08 6.89
N ALA A 30 2.16 -15.24 7.82
CA ALA A 30 2.02 -14.72 9.19
C ALA A 30 1.89 -13.18 9.16
N ASP A 31 1.18 -12.59 10.13
CA ASP A 31 0.97 -11.15 10.22
C ASP A 31 2.21 -10.40 10.75
N ASN A 32 2.40 -9.15 10.31
CA ASN A 32 3.40 -8.21 10.80
C ASN A 32 2.77 -7.09 11.64
N PRO A 33 2.40 -7.34 12.92
CA PRO A 33 1.63 -6.38 13.72
C PRO A 33 2.37 -5.07 14.00
N GLU A 34 3.70 -5.10 14.11
CA GLU A 34 4.51 -3.91 14.37
C GLU A 34 4.43 -2.93 13.20
N MET A 35 4.66 -3.41 11.97
CA MET A 35 4.61 -2.55 10.78
C MET A 35 3.18 -2.09 10.48
N GLN A 36 2.17 -2.95 10.74
CA GLN A 36 0.76 -2.55 10.63
C GLN A 36 0.42 -1.39 11.57
N GLU A 37 0.90 -1.44 12.82
CA GLU A 37 0.70 -0.38 13.80
C GLU A 37 1.42 0.92 13.42
N LYS A 38 2.62 0.83 12.84
CA LYS A 38 3.35 1.99 12.30
C LYS A 38 2.58 2.66 11.15
N VAL A 39 2.06 1.88 10.20
CA VAL A 39 1.22 2.39 9.10
C VAL A 39 -0.05 3.03 9.65
N ARG A 40 -0.70 2.39 10.61
CA ARG A 40 -1.92 2.90 11.25
C ARG A 40 -1.72 4.28 11.86
N LYS A 41 -0.67 4.44 12.65
CA LYS A 41 -0.35 5.72 13.32
C LYS A 41 0.09 6.81 12.35
N SER A 42 0.83 6.45 11.30
CA SER A 42 1.46 7.41 10.40
C SER A 42 0.55 7.85 9.23
N PHE A 43 -0.33 6.96 8.78
CA PHE A 43 -1.16 7.18 7.57
C PHE A 43 -2.66 7.12 7.84
N ASP A 44 -3.11 6.84 9.06
CA ASP A 44 -4.52 6.61 9.39
C ASP A 44 -5.12 5.46 8.54
N LEU A 45 -4.31 4.44 8.23
CA LEU A 45 -4.70 3.26 7.44
C LEU A 45 -4.54 1.98 8.26
N ALA A 46 -5.58 1.15 8.33
CA ALA A 46 -5.42 -0.25 8.69
C ALA A 46 -5.07 -1.07 7.44
N ILE A 47 -4.11 -1.98 7.55
CA ILE A 47 -3.69 -2.85 6.44
C ILE A 47 -3.21 -4.21 6.95
N ALA A 48 -3.36 -5.26 6.15
CA ALA A 48 -2.67 -6.53 6.30
C ALA A 48 -1.26 -6.45 5.73
N LEU A 49 -0.24 -6.66 6.57
CA LEU A 49 1.14 -6.81 6.11
C LEU A 49 1.69 -8.18 6.48
N PRO A 50 2.31 -8.90 5.52
CA PRO A 50 2.94 -10.18 5.78
C PRO A 50 4.24 -10.03 6.59
N ALA A 51 4.57 -11.06 7.36
CA ALA A 51 5.72 -11.11 8.26
C ALA A 51 7.09 -11.04 7.55
N ASP A 52 7.13 -11.32 6.25
CA ASP A 52 8.34 -11.24 5.44
C ASP A 52 8.75 -9.78 5.13
N MET A 53 7.86 -8.80 5.31
CA MET A 53 8.14 -7.37 5.11
C MET A 53 8.95 -6.75 6.27
N GLN A 54 10.22 -7.16 6.40
CA GLN A 54 11.07 -6.81 7.55
C GLN A 54 11.92 -5.58 7.32
N SER A 55 12.25 -5.25 6.07
CA SER A 55 13.07 -4.09 5.75
C SER A 55 12.20 -2.86 5.63
N SER A 56 12.67 -1.73 6.18
CA SER A 56 11.87 -0.50 6.17
C SER A 56 12.73 0.75 6.07
N LYS A 57 12.16 1.81 5.50
CA LYS A 57 12.73 3.16 5.42
C LYS A 57 11.63 4.15 5.66
N GLN A 58 11.88 5.11 6.55
CA GLN A 58 10.95 6.21 6.81
C GLN A 58 11.54 7.51 6.25
N GLY A 59 10.69 8.27 5.57
CA GLY A 59 10.97 9.61 5.09
C GLY A 59 9.90 10.58 5.56
N LYS A 60 9.98 11.83 5.11
CA LYS A 60 8.93 12.82 5.39
C LYS A 60 7.66 12.42 4.65
N ASP A 61 6.58 12.18 5.41
CA ASP A 61 5.28 11.75 4.87
C ASP A 61 5.40 10.50 3.97
N PHE A 62 6.41 9.66 4.19
CA PHE A 62 6.77 8.51 3.37
C PHE A 62 7.20 7.32 4.24
N PHE A 63 6.75 6.12 3.89
CA PHE A 63 7.16 4.89 4.55
C PHE A 63 7.23 3.74 3.54
N TRP A 64 8.40 3.11 3.43
CA TRP A 64 8.66 1.97 2.58
C TRP A 64 8.91 0.73 3.41
N LEU A 65 8.39 -0.39 2.93
CA LEU A 65 8.56 -1.74 3.45
C LEU A 65 8.99 -2.67 2.32
N SER A 66 9.86 -3.62 2.61
CA SER A 66 10.30 -4.63 1.66
C SER A 66 10.59 -5.96 2.35
N ASN A 67 10.42 -7.05 1.60
CA ASN A 67 10.91 -8.35 2.01
C ASN A 67 12.41 -8.59 1.67
N ASN A 68 13.05 -7.66 0.97
CA ASN A 68 14.46 -7.71 0.55
C ASN A 68 14.89 -9.04 -0.08
N ALA A 69 13.96 -9.75 -0.73
CA ALA A 69 14.27 -11.01 -1.36
C ALA A 69 15.21 -10.80 -2.56
N ALA A 70 16.21 -11.68 -2.72
CA ALA A 70 17.16 -11.60 -3.84
C ALA A 70 16.48 -11.75 -5.21
N SER A 71 15.34 -12.47 -5.27
CA SER A 71 14.48 -12.56 -6.44
C SER A 71 13.02 -12.40 -6.01
N GLY A 72 12.23 -11.71 -6.84
CA GLY A 72 10.82 -11.44 -6.52
C GLY A 72 10.63 -10.51 -5.33
N MET A 73 11.51 -9.51 -5.17
CA MET A 73 11.43 -8.53 -4.09
C MET A 73 10.10 -7.78 -4.16
N LYS A 74 9.31 -7.91 -3.11
CA LYS A 74 8.02 -7.22 -2.93
C LYS A 74 8.26 -5.99 -2.08
N ASN A 75 7.82 -4.85 -2.60
CA ASN A 75 7.89 -3.57 -1.91
C ASN A 75 6.47 -3.04 -1.69
N VAL A 76 6.25 -2.41 -0.56
CA VAL A 76 5.03 -1.66 -0.26
C VAL A 76 5.44 -0.28 0.24
N VAL A 77 4.87 0.77 -0.33
CA VAL A 77 5.08 2.15 0.09
C VAL A 77 3.77 2.82 0.44
N PHE A 78 3.86 3.73 1.40
CA PHE A 78 2.79 4.63 1.81
C PHE A 78 3.32 6.04 1.78
N TYR A 79 2.58 6.95 1.19
CA TYR A 79 2.96 8.35 1.20
C TYR A 79 1.76 9.29 1.15
N ARG A 80 1.94 10.49 1.71
CA ARG A 80 0.95 11.56 1.65
C ARG A 80 1.43 12.64 0.70
N ILE A 81 0.51 13.17 -0.10
CA ILE A 81 0.74 14.31 -0.96
C ILE A 81 -0.24 15.42 -0.55
N ARG A 82 0.30 16.59 -0.22
CA ARG A 82 -0.52 17.80 -0.07
C ARG A 82 -0.87 18.29 -1.46
N SER A 83 -2.16 18.24 -1.81
CA SER A 83 -2.65 18.71 -3.08
C SER A 83 -4.11 19.15 -2.96
N ARG A 84 -4.57 19.95 -3.93
CA ARG A 84 -5.99 20.24 -4.19
C ARG A 84 -6.61 19.29 -5.21
N ASP A 85 -5.82 18.36 -5.76
CA ASP A 85 -6.30 17.35 -6.69
C ASP A 85 -7.39 16.49 -6.04
N THR A 86 -8.42 16.15 -6.83
CA THR A 86 -9.49 15.23 -6.46
C THR A 86 -9.48 14.01 -7.37
N LEU A 87 -10.07 12.91 -6.90
CA LEU A 87 -10.26 11.71 -7.71
C LEU A 87 -11.45 11.87 -8.67
N PRO A 88 -11.38 11.28 -9.89
CA PRO A 88 -10.25 10.51 -10.41
C PRO A 88 -9.11 11.40 -10.94
N LEU A 89 -7.85 10.99 -10.71
CA LEU A 89 -6.70 11.62 -11.38
C LEU A 89 -6.59 11.11 -12.82
N SER A 90 -6.15 11.98 -13.73
CA SER A 90 -5.65 11.52 -15.03
C SER A 90 -4.39 10.66 -14.83
N VAL A 91 -4.10 9.77 -15.79
CA VAL A 91 -2.86 8.96 -15.76
C VAL A 91 -1.63 9.87 -15.71
N GLU A 92 -1.64 10.95 -16.49
CA GLU A 92 -0.56 11.94 -16.50
C GLU A 92 -0.34 12.53 -15.11
N ARG A 93 -1.42 13.03 -14.48
CA ARG A 93 -1.33 13.65 -13.16
C ARG A 93 -0.90 12.66 -12.08
N PHE A 94 -1.37 11.41 -12.15
CA PHE A 94 -0.93 10.34 -11.27
C PHE A 94 0.58 10.11 -11.39
N CYS A 95 1.11 9.99 -12.61
CA CYS A 95 2.54 9.76 -12.84
C CYS A 95 3.40 10.92 -12.31
N GLU A 96 2.99 12.17 -12.55
CA GLU A 96 3.69 13.35 -12.03
C GLU A 96 3.80 13.33 -10.49
N LEU A 97 2.68 13.07 -9.83
CA LEU A 97 2.62 13.01 -8.36
C LEU A 97 3.47 11.86 -7.82
N ARG A 98 3.34 10.66 -8.42
CA ARG A 98 4.13 9.49 -8.04
C ARG A 98 5.63 9.75 -8.19
N ASP A 99 6.07 10.21 -9.36
CA ASP A 99 7.49 10.42 -9.66
C ASP A 99 8.09 11.53 -8.78
N SER A 100 7.31 12.56 -8.41
CA SER A 100 7.77 13.60 -7.48
C SER A 100 8.18 13.06 -6.10
N VAL A 101 7.49 12.02 -5.61
CA VAL A 101 7.76 11.39 -4.31
C VAL A 101 8.82 10.30 -4.45
N MET A 102 8.67 9.42 -5.45
CA MET A 102 9.55 8.27 -5.64
C MET A 102 10.99 8.70 -5.94
N LYS A 103 11.18 9.77 -6.73
CA LYS A 103 12.51 10.28 -7.09
C LYS A 103 13.36 10.68 -5.89
N ILE A 104 12.71 11.17 -4.84
CA ILE A 104 13.36 11.65 -3.62
C ILE A 104 13.64 10.49 -2.67
N ASN A 105 12.70 9.54 -2.57
CA ASN A 105 12.71 8.55 -1.49
C ASN A 105 13.35 7.20 -1.88
N ILE A 106 13.28 6.81 -3.15
CA ILE A 106 13.84 5.55 -3.67
C ILE A 106 14.99 5.87 -4.63
N LYS A 107 16.23 5.70 -4.15
CA LYS A 107 17.48 5.91 -4.88
C LYS A 107 18.12 4.58 -5.25
N GLY A 108 18.89 4.60 -6.33
CA GLY A 108 19.78 3.49 -6.70
C GLY A 108 21.09 3.55 -5.90
N GLU A 109 22.14 2.97 -6.47
CA GLU A 109 23.49 3.02 -5.91
C GLU A 109 24.03 4.45 -5.87
N GLU A 110 23.71 5.25 -6.89
CA GLU A 110 24.03 6.68 -6.95
C GLU A 110 22.80 7.56 -6.69
N ASP A 111 23.03 8.76 -6.15
CA ASP A 111 21.96 9.76 -5.91
C ASP A 111 21.26 10.24 -7.20
N SER A 112 21.96 10.15 -8.33
CA SER A 112 21.45 10.43 -9.67
C SER A 112 20.37 9.43 -10.08
N MET A 113 20.48 8.18 -9.61
CA MET A 113 19.58 7.09 -9.92
C MET A 113 18.30 7.17 -9.10
N HIS A 114 17.17 7.02 -9.77
CA HIS A 114 15.87 7.16 -9.12
C HIS A 114 14.75 6.44 -9.87
N VAL A 115 13.74 6.02 -9.13
CA VAL A 115 12.54 5.41 -9.70
C VAL A 115 11.77 6.43 -10.55
N ALA A 116 11.35 5.99 -11.73
CA ALA A 116 10.47 6.70 -12.65
C ALA A 116 9.34 5.77 -13.14
N THR A 117 8.22 6.36 -13.54
CA THR A 117 7.11 5.62 -14.15
C THR A 117 7.27 5.52 -15.66
N VAL A 118 7.07 4.32 -16.21
CA VAL A 118 6.91 4.11 -17.66
C VAL A 118 5.49 4.53 -18.05
N LYS A 119 5.26 5.84 -18.23
CA LYS A 119 3.92 6.46 -18.37
C LYS A 119 3.02 5.75 -19.39
N ALA A 120 3.56 5.31 -20.53
CA ALA A 120 2.81 4.63 -21.58
C ALA A 120 2.22 3.26 -21.16
N SER A 121 2.77 2.64 -20.11
CA SER A 121 2.27 1.36 -19.58
C SER A 121 1.10 1.53 -18.60
N VAL A 122 0.85 2.74 -18.11
CA VAL A 122 -0.03 2.98 -16.96
C VAL A 122 -1.50 2.96 -17.36
N LYS A 123 -2.30 2.24 -16.57
CA LYS A 123 -3.76 2.19 -16.67
C LYS A 123 -4.37 2.60 -15.35
N GLY A 124 -5.35 3.52 -15.41
CA GLY A 124 -6.11 3.99 -14.25
C GLY A 124 -7.54 3.44 -14.23
N ARG A 125 -8.05 3.18 -13.03
CA ARG A 125 -9.46 2.81 -12.79
C ARG A 125 -9.95 3.50 -11.53
N PHE A 126 -11.13 4.11 -11.59
CA PHE A 126 -11.77 4.71 -10.43
C PHE A 126 -12.87 3.80 -9.87
N TYR A 127 -12.94 3.74 -8.54
CA TYR A 127 -13.95 3.00 -7.79
C TYR A 127 -14.79 3.99 -6.96
N PRO A 128 -15.97 4.45 -7.47
CA PRO A 128 -16.76 5.49 -6.82
C PRO A 128 -17.22 5.12 -5.41
N LYS A 129 -17.65 3.86 -5.21
CA LYS A 129 -18.17 3.38 -3.91
C LYS A 129 -17.16 3.50 -2.78
N SER A 130 -15.87 3.31 -3.07
CA SER A 130 -14.79 3.40 -2.10
C SER A 130 -13.97 4.68 -2.21
N ARG A 131 -14.37 5.63 -3.09
CA ARG A 131 -13.62 6.87 -3.41
C ARG A 131 -12.12 6.61 -3.59
N ARG A 132 -11.80 5.61 -4.42
CA ARG A 132 -10.43 5.14 -4.62
C ARG A 132 -10.08 5.12 -6.11
N GLY A 133 -8.94 5.70 -6.46
CA GLY A 133 -8.29 5.48 -7.76
C GLY A 133 -7.28 4.34 -7.67
N ARG A 134 -7.26 3.42 -8.62
CA ARG A 134 -6.23 2.39 -8.77
C ARG A 134 -5.47 2.61 -10.06
N TYR A 135 -4.16 2.59 -9.98
CA TYR A 135 -3.26 2.74 -11.12
C TYR A 135 -2.31 1.56 -11.14
N GLU A 136 -2.13 0.95 -12.31
CA GLU A 136 -1.22 -0.17 -12.50
C GLU A 136 -0.34 0.12 -13.72
N GLY A 137 0.92 -0.26 -13.67
CA GLY A 137 1.87 -0.01 -14.75
C GLY A 137 3.25 -0.56 -14.45
N LEU A 138 4.24 -0.08 -15.19
CA LEU A 138 5.65 -0.42 -15.01
C LEU A 138 6.42 0.77 -14.43
N TRP A 139 7.40 0.46 -13.59
CA TRP A 139 8.41 1.39 -13.12
C TRP A 139 9.78 0.95 -13.62
N GLU A 140 10.68 1.91 -13.75
CA GLU A 140 12.08 1.70 -14.10
C GLU A 140 12.96 2.57 -13.21
N MET A 141 14.20 2.15 -12.99
CA MET A 141 15.23 2.97 -12.38
C MET A 141 15.92 3.78 -13.47
N LYS A 142 15.90 5.12 -13.37
CA LYS A 142 16.75 5.94 -14.24
C LYS A 142 18.21 5.71 -13.87
N GLY A 143 19.02 5.34 -14.87
CA GLY A 143 20.44 5.04 -14.68
C GLY A 143 20.76 3.58 -14.37
N ASP A 144 19.77 2.67 -14.40
CA ASP A 144 19.97 1.24 -14.15
C ASP A 144 18.93 0.40 -14.93
N ALA A 145 19.17 -0.89 -15.13
CA ALA A 145 18.26 -1.83 -15.78
C ALA A 145 17.15 -2.35 -14.84
N MET A 146 17.13 -1.90 -13.58
CA MET A 146 16.11 -2.30 -12.62
C MET A 146 14.72 -1.77 -12.99
N GLY A 147 13.70 -2.60 -12.79
CA GLY A 147 12.31 -2.22 -12.98
C GLY A 147 11.32 -3.35 -12.67
N GLY A 148 10.05 -3.08 -12.89
CA GLY A 148 9.01 -4.08 -12.70
C GLY A 148 7.59 -3.50 -12.68
N PRO A 149 6.58 -4.35 -12.45
CA PRO A 149 5.21 -3.90 -12.32
C PRO A 149 4.93 -3.27 -10.95
N PHE A 150 3.98 -2.34 -10.94
CA PHE A 150 3.39 -1.77 -9.73
C PHE A 150 1.85 -1.76 -9.78
N VAL A 151 1.25 -1.70 -8.60
CA VAL A 151 -0.16 -1.37 -8.36
C VAL A 151 -0.23 -0.32 -7.26
N SER A 152 -0.98 0.76 -7.50
CA SER A 152 -1.08 1.89 -6.59
C SER A 152 -2.54 2.26 -6.36
N ASP A 153 -2.95 2.30 -5.10
CA ASP A 153 -4.24 2.83 -4.67
C ASP A 153 -4.07 4.26 -4.14
N VAL A 154 -4.90 5.17 -4.64
CA VAL A 154 -4.96 6.58 -4.28
C VAL A 154 -6.29 6.84 -3.59
N TYR A 155 -6.22 7.48 -2.43
CA TYR A 155 -7.35 7.85 -1.60
C TYR A 155 -7.32 9.34 -1.31
N GLU A 156 -8.48 9.99 -1.38
CA GLU A 156 -8.63 11.36 -0.91
C GLU A 156 -8.61 11.43 0.61
N ARG A 157 -8.14 12.57 1.13
CA ARG A 157 -8.23 12.93 2.55
C ARG A 157 -9.30 13.99 2.75
N PRO A 158 -10.53 13.60 3.16
CA PRO A 158 -11.63 14.55 3.29
C PRO A 158 -11.38 15.62 4.35
N ASP A 159 -10.59 15.30 5.38
CA ASP A 159 -10.40 16.10 6.60
C ASP A 159 -9.22 17.09 6.54
N ARG A 160 -8.25 16.87 5.65
CA ARG A 160 -6.93 17.55 5.74
C ARG A 160 -6.36 18.04 4.42
N HIS A 161 -7.14 18.02 3.33
CA HIS A 161 -6.73 18.35 1.95
C HIS A 161 -5.49 17.58 1.46
N GLY A 162 -5.69 16.69 0.49
CA GLY A 162 -4.59 15.96 -0.15
C GLY A 162 -4.93 14.49 -0.37
N LEU A 163 -3.89 13.73 -0.70
CA LEU A 163 -3.98 12.33 -1.11
C LEU A 163 -3.15 11.45 -0.17
N ILE A 164 -3.65 10.24 0.07
CA ILE A 164 -2.87 9.12 0.62
C ILE A 164 -2.71 8.11 -0.50
N ILE A 165 -1.48 7.68 -0.73
CA ILE A 165 -1.16 6.69 -1.74
C ILE A 165 -0.56 5.49 -1.03
N ALA A 166 -1.05 4.30 -1.37
CA ALA A 166 -0.47 3.03 -0.99
C ALA A 166 -0.15 2.25 -2.26
N GLU A 167 1.12 1.92 -2.46
CA GLU A 167 1.61 1.29 -3.67
C GLU A 167 2.40 0.04 -3.35
N GLY A 168 2.17 -1.03 -4.11
CA GLY A 168 3.00 -2.22 -4.13
C GLY A 168 3.75 -2.30 -5.45
N PHE A 169 5.05 -2.56 -5.42
CA PHE A 169 5.84 -2.79 -6.63
C PHE A 169 6.82 -3.94 -6.48
N LEU A 170 7.10 -4.61 -7.59
CA LEU A 170 8.06 -5.70 -7.65
C LEU A 170 9.38 -5.20 -8.22
N TYR A 171 10.49 -5.64 -7.62
CA TYR A 171 11.75 -5.78 -8.32
C TYR A 171 11.96 -7.28 -8.57
N ALA A 172 11.79 -7.68 -9.84
CA ALA A 172 11.69 -9.08 -10.20
C ALA A 172 12.20 -9.32 -11.63
N PRO A 173 13.50 -9.12 -11.90
CA PRO A 173 14.05 -9.28 -13.25
C PRO A 173 13.85 -10.71 -13.80
N GLU A 174 14.04 -11.74 -12.97
CA GLU A 174 14.25 -13.12 -13.44
C GLU A 174 13.13 -14.14 -13.12
N THR A 175 12.10 -13.78 -12.37
CA THR A 175 11.05 -14.75 -11.98
C THR A 175 9.94 -14.87 -13.03
N ASN A 176 9.47 -16.10 -13.25
CA ASN A 176 8.26 -16.37 -14.05
C ASN A 176 6.96 -16.13 -13.25
N GLU A 177 7.05 -15.87 -11.95
CA GLU A 177 5.90 -15.74 -11.03
C GLU A 177 5.45 -14.29 -10.82
N LYS A 178 5.86 -13.35 -11.69
CA LYS A 178 5.55 -11.90 -11.55
C LYS A 178 4.05 -11.65 -11.33
N ASN A 179 3.20 -12.40 -12.03
CA ASN A 179 1.75 -12.27 -11.89
C ASN A 179 1.24 -12.70 -10.51
N THR A 180 1.77 -13.80 -9.96
CA THR A 180 1.43 -14.29 -8.63
C THR A 180 1.89 -13.30 -7.56
N LEU A 181 3.13 -12.83 -7.64
CA LEU A 181 3.67 -11.85 -6.69
C LEU A 181 2.92 -10.52 -6.75
N LEU A 182 2.54 -10.06 -7.95
CA LEU A 182 1.74 -8.85 -8.12
C LEU A 182 0.31 -9.05 -7.58
N SER A 183 -0.26 -10.25 -7.71
CA SER A 183 -1.54 -10.60 -7.08
C SER A 183 -1.49 -10.51 -5.55
N GLN A 184 -0.39 -10.95 -4.93
CA GLN A 184 -0.17 -10.79 -3.49
C GLN A 184 -0.13 -9.31 -3.07
N LEU A 185 0.55 -8.46 -3.85
CA LEU A 185 0.55 -7.01 -3.61
C LEU A 185 -0.86 -6.41 -3.76
N ARG A 186 -1.64 -6.84 -4.75
CA ARG A 186 -3.05 -6.43 -4.88
C ARG A 186 -3.90 -6.85 -3.67
N ALA A 187 -3.63 -8.02 -3.10
CA ALA A 187 -4.31 -8.50 -1.90
C ALA A 187 -3.94 -7.67 -0.66
N ILE A 188 -2.65 -7.34 -0.49
CA ILE A 188 -2.17 -6.43 0.56
C ILE A 188 -2.89 -5.09 0.46
N LEU A 189 -2.86 -4.43 -0.70
CA LEU A 189 -3.56 -3.15 -0.90
C LEU A 189 -5.09 -3.29 -0.78
N GLY A 190 -5.66 -4.41 -1.22
CA GLY A 190 -7.08 -4.71 -1.10
C GLY A 190 -7.57 -4.85 0.35
N SER A 191 -6.66 -5.06 1.31
CA SER A 191 -6.97 -5.10 2.73
C SER A 191 -7.02 -3.73 3.41
N ILE A 192 -6.67 -2.66 2.69
CA ILE A 192 -6.61 -1.31 3.25
C ILE A 192 -8.00 -0.83 3.65
N ASN A 193 -8.09 -0.33 4.88
CA ASN A 193 -9.23 0.38 5.40
C ASN A 193 -8.80 1.76 5.94
N ILE A 194 -9.44 2.83 5.46
CA ILE A 194 -9.16 4.19 5.93
C ILE A 194 -9.82 4.38 7.29
N ILE A 195 -9.05 4.82 8.27
CA ILE A 195 -9.54 5.10 9.62
C ILE A 195 -9.94 6.57 9.67
N ASN A 196 -11.25 6.82 9.59
CA ASN A 196 -11.79 8.14 9.87
C ASN A 196 -11.80 8.36 11.40
N ASN A 197 -10.69 8.87 11.92
CA ASN A 197 -10.64 9.40 13.27
C ASN A 197 -11.42 10.72 13.26
N GLY A 198 -12.75 10.64 13.40
CA GLY A 198 -13.63 11.80 13.53
C GLY A 198 -13.10 12.70 14.65
N LYS A 199 -12.47 13.80 14.25
CA LYS A 199 -12.08 14.93 15.09
C LYS A 199 -12.59 16.18 14.40
#